data_AF-A0A5F1SL13-F1
#
_entry.id   AF-A0A5F1SL13-F1
#
_cell.length_a   1.000
_cell.length_b   1.000
_cell.length_c   1.000
_cell.angle_alpha   90.00
_cell.angle_beta   90.00
_cell.angle_gamma   90.00
#
_symmetry.space_group_name_H-M   'P 1'
#
loop_
_entity.id
_entity.type
_entity.pdbx_description
1 polymer ?
#
loop_
_entity_poly.entity_id
_entity_poly.type
_entity_poly.pdbx_seq_one_letter_code
_entity_poly.pdbx_strand_id
1 'polypeptide(L)'
;MIGNLGRIGPARIFVHAAVLLIVLLWLLPTLGIFVTALRDKDQIVASGWWTAFAGSSRTTAARLDGPDKAKPDGANFVISGTLAVEGGGKIQSFGLRVQEPAAYKAGSPAELENGETLTINSDGSYRYQKNGAFGADARAKRVYLTVATPPQFTLDNYRNVLGGEGIGQSFINSLTVTIPATVIPILIAAFAAYALAWMEFPGRAILIALVVGLIVVPLQMSLIPLLRIYNEIGQLFGVSSKTYPGIWLAHTAFGLPLAIYLLRNYISGLPKEIIESARVDGASDFDIFVKIILPLSFPALASFAIFQFLWVWNDLLIAMVFLGTDKDHLVLTAALNALLGSRGGNWEILTASAFVTIIIPLLVFFGLQRYLVRGLLAGSVKGG
;
A
#
# COMPACT_ATOMS: atom_id res chain seq x y z
N MET A 1 -3.10 -30.40 11.76
CA MET A 1 -1.71 -30.73 11.39
C MET A 1 -0.76 -30.08 12.40
N ILE A 2 -0.45 -30.75 13.51
CA ILE A 2 0.64 -30.33 14.40
C ILE A 2 1.72 -31.40 14.23
N GLY A 3 2.61 -31.17 13.27
CA GLY A 3 3.70 -32.07 12.94
C GLY A 3 4.78 -32.02 14.03
N ASN A 4 5.17 -33.21 14.48
CA ASN A 4 6.25 -33.54 15.40
C ASN A 4 7.47 -32.58 15.33
N LEU A 5 7.55 -31.61 16.24
CA LEU A 5 8.68 -30.66 16.33
C LEU A 5 10.02 -31.35 16.69
N GLY A 6 10.01 -32.59 17.19
CA GLY A 6 11.20 -33.31 17.65
C GLY A 6 12.17 -33.81 16.57
N ARG A 7 11.85 -33.64 15.27
CA ARG A 7 12.71 -34.11 14.16
C ARG A 7 13.43 -32.99 13.40
N ILE A 8 13.31 -31.75 13.83
CA ILE A 8 13.91 -30.59 13.15
C ILE A 8 15.24 -30.30 13.84
N GLY A 9 16.37 -30.63 13.19
CA GLY A 9 17.69 -30.33 13.72
C GLY A 9 17.87 -28.81 13.98
N PRO A 10 18.76 -28.41 14.92
CA PRO A 10 18.89 -27.03 15.38
C PRO A 10 19.18 -26.04 14.24
N ALA A 11 19.94 -26.46 13.23
CA ALA A 11 20.19 -25.67 12.02
C ALA A 11 18.92 -25.35 11.23
N ARG A 12 17.99 -26.29 11.08
CA ARG A 12 16.71 -26.01 10.40
C ARG A 12 15.84 -25.09 11.24
N ILE A 13 15.79 -25.25 12.56
CA ILE A 13 15.05 -24.34 13.44
C ILE A 13 15.57 -22.91 13.29
N PHE A 14 16.90 -22.73 13.26
CA PHE A 14 17.53 -21.44 13.04
C PHE A 14 17.12 -20.82 11.70
N VAL A 15 17.16 -21.59 10.60
CA VAL A 15 16.72 -21.11 9.28
C VAL A 15 15.24 -20.69 9.29
N HIS A 16 14.35 -21.51 9.88
CA HIS A 16 12.93 -21.16 9.96
C HIS A 16 12.69 -19.91 10.81
N ALA A 17 13.42 -19.76 11.92
CA ALA A 17 13.35 -18.57 12.77
C ALA A 17 13.87 -17.33 12.03
N ALA A 18 14.97 -17.44 11.29
CA ALA A 18 15.51 -16.35 10.48
C ALA A 18 14.53 -15.93 9.38
N VAL A 19 13.96 -16.90 8.66
CA VAL A 19 12.93 -16.63 7.63
C VAL A 19 11.70 -15.98 8.26
N LEU A 20 11.22 -16.48 9.40
CA LEU A 20 10.08 -15.89 10.10
C LEU A 20 10.37 -14.44 10.52
N LEU A 21 11.57 -14.16 11.04
CA LEU A 21 11.98 -12.82 11.43
C LEU A 21 12.02 -11.88 10.22
N ILE A 22 12.56 -12.34 9.08
CA ILE A 22 12.56 -11.57 7.83
C ILE A 22 11.12 -11.28 7.38
N VAL A 23 10.23 -12.27 7.42
CA VAL A 23 8.82 -12.11 7.05
C VAL A 23 8.12 -11.11 7.97
N LEU A 24 8.31 -11.22 9.29
CA LEU A 24 7.73 -10.28 10.25
C LEU A 24 8.24 -8.85 10.02
N LEU A 25 9.55 -8.70 9.78
CA LEU A 25 10.16 -7.40 9.49
C LEU A 25 9.60 -6.80 8.20
N TRP A 26 9.36 -7.62 7.17
CA TRP A 26 8.76 -7.19 5.91
C TRP A 26 7.28 -6.84 6.01
N LEU A 27 6.54 -7.46 6.94
CA LEU A 27 5.10 -7.19 7.15
C LEU A 27 4.85 -5.96 8.02
N LEU A 28 5.83 -5.53 8.83
CA LEU A 28 5.69 -4.37 9.72
C LEU A 28 5.23 -3.09 9.00
N PRO A 29 5.80 -2.68 7.85
CA PRO A 29 5.33 -1.50 7.13
C PRO A 29 3.88 -1.63 6.66
N THR A 30 3.50 -2.79 6.10
CA THR A 30 2.13 -3.04 5.62
C THR A 30 1.13 -3.03 6.77
N LEU A 31 1.48 -3.64 7.90
CA LEU A 31 0.68 -3.60 9.12
C LEU A 31 0.55 -2.16 9.64
N GLY A 32 1.64 -1.40 9.62
CA GLY A 32 1.62 0.01 10.01
C GLY A 32 0.68 0.85 9.16
N ILE A 33 0.71 0.67 7.83
CA ILE A 33 -0.22 1.34 6.90
C ILE A 33 -1.67 0.92 7.19
N PHE A 34 -1.92 -0.38 7.37
CA PHE A 34 -3.26 -0.89 7.67
C PHE A 34 -3.83 -0.32 8.97
N VAL A 35 -3.04 -0.37 10.06
CA VAL A 35 -3.46 0.16 11.36
C VAL A 35 -3.65 1.68 11.28
N THR A 36 -2.76 2.40 10.59
CA THR A 36 -2.89 3.86 10.42
C THR A 36 -4.15 4.23 9.64
N ALA A 37 -4.50 3.47 8.59
CA ALA A 37 -5.69 3.72 7.79
C ALA A 37 -7.00 3.59 8.59
N LEU A 38 -7.00 2.82 9.68
CA LEU A 38 -8.14 2.67 10.60
C LEU A 38 -8.20 3.72 11.71
N ARG A 39 -7.21 4.61 11.83
CA ARG A 39 -7.14 5.60 12.91
C ARG A 39 -7.74 6.93 12.49
N ASP A 40 -8.29 7.63 13.48
CA ASP A 40 -8.70 9.02 13.28
C ASP A 40 -7.50 9.93 12.95
N LYS A 41 -7.78 10.97 12.16
CA LYS A 41 -6.79 11.97 11.72
C LYS A 41 -5.97 12.54 12.88
N ASP A 42 -6.62 12.92 13.96
CA ASP A 42 -5.94 13.56 15.09
C ASP A 42 -4.97 12.58 15.77
N GLN A 43 -5.29 11.28 15.79
CA GLN A 43 -4.43 10.26 16.39
C GLN A 43 -3.21 9.94 15.52
N ILE A 44 -3.37 9.97 14.19
CA ILE A 44 -2.29 9.75 13.23
C ILE A 44 -1.21 10.83 13.40
N VAL A 45 -1.63 12.09 13.59
CA VAL A 45 -0.70 13.21 13.82
C VAL A 45 -0.08 13.15 15.22
N ALA A 46 -0.84 12.72 16.22
CA ALA A 46 -0.38 12.72 17.61
C ALA A 46 0.63 11.59 17.94
N SER A 47 0.57 10.44 17.25
CA SER A 47 1.41 9.28 17.61
C SER A 47 1.55 8.24 16.51
N GLY A 48 2.60 7.43 16.58
CA GLY A 48 2.85 6.33 15.64
C GLY A 48 1.81 5.20 15.75
N TRP A 49 1.69 4.40 14.70
CA TRP A 49 0.71 3.30 14.63
C TRP A 49 0.89 2.22 15.71
N TRP A 50 2.09 2.07 16.26
CA TRP A 50 2.37 1.12 17.33
C TRP A 50 1.67 1.48 18.66
N THR A 51 1.19 2.71 18.85
CA THR A 51 0.39 3.11 20.03
C THR A 51 -1.11 3.11 19.76
N ALA A 52 -1.56 2.61 18.60
CA ALA A 52 -2.97 2.68 18.19
C ALA A 52 -3.95 2.13 19.24
N PHE A 53 -3.56 1.10 19.99
CA PHE A 53 -4.40 0.47 21.02
C PHE A 53 -4.25 1.08 22.43
N ALA A 54 -3.24 1.95 22.63
CA ALA A 54 -2.96 2.59 23.93
C ALA A 54 -3.56 4.01 24.04
N GLY A 55 -4.07 4.56 22.94
CA GLY A 55 -4.54 5.93 22.85
C GLY A 55 -3.40 6.90 22.53
N SER A 56 -3.71 8.19 22.51
CA SER A 56 -2.74 9.24 22.20
C SER A 56 -2.88 10.40 23.17
N SER A 57 -1.77 11.06 23.48
CA SER A 57 -1.77 12.30 24.25
C SER A 57 -1.45 13.48 23.33
N ARG A 58 -2.24 14.54 23.41
CA ARG A 58 -2.04 15.78 22.65
C ARG A 58 -1.89 16.95 23.60
N THR A 59 -0.96 17.85 23.27
CA THR A 59 -0.87 19.14 23.94
C THR A 59 -1.76 20.16 23.24
N THR A 60 -2.69 20.77 23.99
CA THR A 60 -3.52 21.88 23.52
C THR A 60 -3.31 23.11 24.40
N ALA A 61 -3.51 24.30 23.85
CA ALA A 61 -3.43 25.53 24.60
C ALA A 61 -4.84 26.01 24.96
N ALA A 62 -5.05 26.34 26.24
CA ALA A 62 -6.30 26.90 26.73
C ALA A 62 -6.03 28.21 27.50
N ARG A 63 -7.08 28.99 27.75
CA ARG A 63 -7.02 30.18 28.61
C ARG A 63 -8.03 30.04 29.73
N LEU A 64 -7.61 30.43 30.93
CA LEU A 64 -8.51 30.59 32.07
C LEU A 64 -9.41 31.81 31.87
N ASP A 65 -10.45 31.94 32.69
CA ASP A 65 -11.27 33.14 32.72
C ASP A 65 -10.46 34.34 33.24
N GLY A 66 -10.92 35.54 32.89
CA GLY A 66 -10.28 36.79 33.26
C GLY A 66 -10.50 37.18 34.72
N PRO A 67 -9.78 38.21 35.20
CA PRO A 67 -9.96 38.78 36.54
C PRO A 67 -11.38 39.22 36.85
N ASP A 68 -12.17 39.57 35.83
CA ASP A 68 -13.57 39.97 35.93
C ASP A 68 -14.49 38.88 36.51
N LYS A 69 -14.07 37.61 36.42
CA LYS A 69 -14.78 36.46 36.98
C LYS A 69 -14.29 36.06 38.38
N ALA A 70 -13.32 36.78 38.95
CA ALA A 70 -12.80 36.47 40.27
C ALA A 70 -13.83 36.72 41.37
N LYS A 71 -13.96 35.77 42.30
CA LYS A 71 -14.82 35.89 43.48
C LYS A 71 -13.95 35.88 44.74
N PRO A 72 -14.28 36.71 45.76
CA PRO A 72 -13.59 36.66 47.05
C PRO A 72 -13.91 35.35 47.78
N ASP A 73 -12.89 34.75 48.39
CA ASP A 73 -12.93 33.51 49.18
C ASP A 73 -11.97 33.65 50.37
N GLY A 74 -12.48 34.23 51.47
CA GLY A 74 -11.67 34.62 52.62
C GLY A 74 -10.66 35.73 52.27
N ALA A 75 -9.38 35.51 52.56
CA ALA A 75 -8.28 36.43 52.20
C ALA A 75 -7.84 36.30 50.72
N ASN A 76 -8.42 35.36 49.98
CA ASN A 76 -8.01 35.03 48.62
C ASN A 76 -9.07 35.45 47.60
N PHE A 77 -8.65 35.60 46.35
CA PHE A 77 -9.53 35.72 45.21
C PHE A 77 -9.40 34.46 44.35
N VAL A 78 -10.54 33.91 43.94
CA VAL A 78 -10.62 32.64 43.21
C VAL A 78 -11.30 32.85 41.88
N ILE A 79 -10.68 32.34 40.82
CA ILE A 79 -11.28 32.17 39.50
C ILE A 79 -11.47 30.67 39.30
N SER A 80 -12.68 30.27 38.97
CA SER A 80 -13.03 28.86 38.77
C SER A 80 -13.94 28.73 37.56
N GLY A 81 -13.67 27.73 36.74
CA GLY A 81 -14.41 27.46 35.52
C GLY A 81 -14.12 26.05 35.00
N THR A 82 -14.52 25.78 33.76
CA THR A 82 -14.26 24.51 33.09
C THR A 82 -13.61 24.76 31.74
N LEU A 83 -12.45 24.14 31.51
CA LEU A 83 -11.77 24.18 30.22
C LEU A 83 -12.40 23.13 29.30
N ALA A 84 -12.76 23.54 28.09
CA ALA A 84 -13.26 22.61 27.07
C ALA A 84 -12.13 21.64 26.68
N VAL A 85 -12.41 20.34 26.78
CA VAL A 85 -11.52 19.28 26.33
C VAL A 85 -12.10 18.69 25.04
N GLU A 86 -11.49 19.04 23.91
CA GLU A 86 -11.90 18.52 22.61
C GLU A 86 -11.75 16.98 22.56
N GLY A 87 -12.68 16.30 21.88
CA GLY A 87 -12.62 14.86 21.63
C GLY A 87 -12.93 13.95 22.84
N GLY A 88 -13.47 14.49 23.93
CA GLY A 88 -13.85 13.71 25.11
C GLY A 88 -12.66 13.10 25.87
N GLY A 89 -11.45 13.63 25.63
CA GLY A 89 -10.25 13.21 26.34
C GLY A 89 -10.24 13.64 27.80
N LYS A 90 -9.30 13.10 28.59
CA LYS A 90 -9.06 13.49 29.98
C LYS A 90 -7.75 14.25 30.10
N ILE A 91 -7.74 15.32 30.88
CA ILE A 91 -6.49 16.04 31.18
C ILE A 91 -5.64 15.15 32.08
N GLN A 92 -4.45 14.78 31.61
CA GLN A 92 -3.46 14.03 32.42
C GLN A 92 -2.52 14.97 33.17
N SER A 93 -2.13 16.07 32.53
CA SER A 93 -1.21 17.04 33.08
C SER A 93 -1.40 18.40 32.43
N PHE A 94 -0.85 19.45 33.06
CA PHE A 94 -0.84 20.80 32.54
C PHE A 94 0.48 21.50 32.83
N GLY A 95 0.70 22.61 32.11
CA GLY A 95 1.86 23.47 32.27
C GLY A 95 1.55 24.91 31.87
N LEU A 96 2.46 25.82 32.22
CA LEU A 96 2.31 27.26 31.94
C LEU A 96 3.07 27.68 30.68
N ARG A 97 4.01 26.84 30.24
CA ARG A 97 4.88 27.06 29.08
C ARG A 97 4.69 25.93 28.09
N VAL A 98 4.80 26.23 26.80
CA VAL A 98 4.63 25.23 25.73
C VAL A 98 5.72 24.16 25.75
N GLN A 99 6.90 24.49 26.28
CA GLN A 99 8.05 23.59 26.41
C GLN A 99 7.86 22.56 27.53
N GLU A 100 7.04 22.88 28.53
CA GLU A 100 6.79 22.05 29.72
C GLU A 100 5.28 21.88 29.96
N PRO A 101 4.51 21.32 29.01
CA PRO A 101 3.05 21.21 29.11
C PRO A 101 2.58 20.12 30.08
N ALA A 102 3.51 19.37 30.66
CA ALA A 102 3.27 18.29 31.61
C ALA A 102 3.96 18.53 32.96
N ALA A 103 4.26 19.79 33.29
CA ALA A 103 4.94 20.16 34.54
C ALA A 103 4.17 19.72 35.79
N TYR A 104 2.82 19.76 35.74
CA TYR A 104 1.95 19.43 36.86
C TYR A 104 0.94 18.36 36.46
N LYS A 105 0.74 17.36 37.33
CA LYS A 105 -0.31 16.34 37.13
C LYS A 105 -1.69 16.94 37.36
N ALA A 106 -2.68 16.49 36.59
CA ALA A 106 -4.07 16.89 36.82
C ALA A 106 -4.52 16.54 38.25
N GLY A 107 -5.26 17.45 38.87
CA GLY A 107 -5.70 17.37 40.27
C GLY A 107 -4.63 17.78 41.30
N SER A 108 -3.37 17.95 40.89
CA SER A 108 -2.31 18.46 41.78
C SER A 108 -2.26 19.99 41.71
N PRO A 109 -2.16 20.68 42.86
CA PRO A 109 -1.97 22.13 42.89
C PRO A 109 -0.58 22.51 42.35
N ALA A 110 -0.55 23.42 41.39
CA ALA A 110 0.66 24.08 40.92
C ALA A 110 0.87 25.36 41.73
N GLU A 111 1.96 25.40 42.50
CA GLU A 111 2.39 26.62 43.18
C GLU A 111 3.10 27.54 42.20
N LEU A 112 2.63 28.78 42.13
CA LEU A 112 3.10 29.79 41.21
C LEU A 112 3.84 30.88 42.00
N GLU A 113 4.64 31.67 41.30
CA GLU A 113 5.28 32.85 41.89
C GLU A 113 4.25 33.79 42.52
N ASN A 114 4.61 34.43 43.63
CA ASN A 114 3.78 35.38 44.39
C ASN A 114 2.56 34.78 45.12
N GLY A 115 2.63 33.51 45.55
CA GLY A 115 1.59 32.89 46.36
C GLY A 115 0.30 32.60 45.59
N GLU A 116 0.40 32.48 44.27
CA GLU A 116 -0.67 32.04 43.39
C GLU A 116 -0.70 30.49 43.38
N THR A 117 -1.88 29.89 43.27
CA THR A 117 -2.04 28.44 43.16
C THR A 117 -3.04 28.10 42.06
N LEU A 118 -2.69 27.17 41.19
CA LEU A 118 -3.56 26.71 40.11
C LEU A 118 -3.74 25.19 40.18
N THR A 119 -4.98 24.74 40.29
CA THR A 119 -5.33 23.32 40.16
C THR A 119 -6.22 23.14 38.94
N ILE A 120 -5.85 22.20 38.05
CA ILE A 120 -6.69 21.78 36.92
C ILE A 120 -6.95 20.28 37.08
N ASN A 121 -8.21 19.89 37.15
CA ASN A 121 -8.65 18.50 37.31
C ASN A 121 -8.78 17.79 35.96
N SER A 122 -8.86 16.45 36.00
CA SER A 122 -8.93 15.63 34.78
C SER A 122 -10.19 15.85 33.94
N ASP A 123 -11.26 16.39 34.52
CA ASP A 123 -12.53 16.70 33.87
C ASP A 123 -12.57 18.11 33.23
N GLY A 124 -11.48 18.88 33.35
CA GLY A 124 -11.40 20.25 32.85
C GLY A 124 -11.79 21.32 33.87
N SER A 125 -12.35 20.94 35.03
CA SER A 125 -12.61 21.91 36.09
C SER A 125 -11.29 22.46 36.65
N TYR A 126 -11.25 23.77 36.89
CA TYR A 126 -10.05 24.39 37.45
C TYR A 126 -10.38 25.38 38.57
N ARG A 127 -9.42 25.57 39.45
CA ARG A 127 -9.45 26.57 40.52
C ARG A 127 -8.11 27.31 40.52
N TYR A 128 -8.16 28.61 40.28
CA TYR A 128 -7.01 29.50 40.27
C TYR A 128 -7.17 30.51 41.40
N GLN A 129 -6.24 30.49 42.35
CA GLN A 129 -6.30 31.22 43.59
C GLN A 129 -5.11 32.16 43.71
N LYS A 130 -5.35 33.35 44.25
CA LYS A 130 -4.32 34.34 44.56
C LYS A 130 -4.64 35.00 45.90
N ASN A 131 -3.59 35.30 46.67
CA ASN A 131 -3.71 36.15 47.86
C ASN A 131 -3.83 37.63 47.40
N GLY A 132 -4.93 38.29 47.76
CA GLY A 132 -5.27 39.62 47.26
C GLY A 132 -5.93 39.64 45.87
N ALA A 133 -6.47 40.80 45.48
CA ALA A 133 -7.24 40.95 44.25
C ALA A 133 -6.37 40.76 43.00
N PHE A 134 -6.96 40.19 41.95
CA PHE A 134 -6.34 40.22 40.63
C PHE A 134 -6.30 41.67 40.12
N GLY A 135 -5.19 42.06 39.47
CA GLY A 135 -5.07 43.41 38.90
C GLY A 135 -6.16 43.66 37.87
N ALA A 136 -6.70 44.88 37.82
CA ALA A 136 -7.80 45.24 36.91
C ALA A 136 -7.45 45.01 35.41
N ASP A 137 -6.17 45.14 35.05
CA ASP A 137 -5.66 44.94 33.68
C ASP A 137 -5.02 43.55 33.43
N ALA A 138 -5.12 42.62 34.39
CA ALA A 138 -4.49 41.31 34.23
C ALA A 138 -5.15 40.51 33.10
N ARG A 139 -4.32 39.91 32.24
CA ARG A 139 -4.81 39.04 31.16
C ARG A 139 -5.16 37.65 31.73
N ALA A 140 -6.17 37.04 31.13
CA ALA A 140 -6.47 35.62 31.28
C ALA A 140 -5.20 34.77 31.10
N LYS A 141 -4.89 33.94 32.11
CA LYS A 141 -3.67 33.13 32.10
C LYS A 141 -3.79 32.03 31.04
N ARG A 142 -2.78 31.90 30.19
CA ARG A 142 -2.68 30.81 29.20
C ARG A 142 -2.06 29.59 29.87
N VAL A 143 -2.65 28.42 29.62
CA VAL A 143 -2.17 27.12 30.10
C VAL A 143 -2.07 26.15 28.93
N TYR A 144 -1.20 25.16 29.06
CA TYR A 144 -1.02 24.08 28.11
C TYR A 144 -1.47 22.79 28.79
N LEU A 145 -2.39 22.07 28.17
CA LEU A 145 -3.00 20.86 28.69
C LEU A 145 -2.50 19.68 27.88
N THR A 146 -2.03 18.63 28.56
CA THR A 146 -1.79 17.33 27.95
C THR A 146 -3.04 16.48 28.15
N VAL A 147 -3.79 16.30 27.08
CA VAL A 147 -5.05 15.57 27.05
C VAL A 147 -4.80 14.19 26.50
N ALA A 148 -5.17 13.15 27.25
CA ALA A 148 -5.18 11.79 26.74
C ALA A 148 -6.54 11.43 26.17
N THR A 149 -6.52 10.91 24.95
CA THR A 149 -7.69 10.48 24.21
C THR A 149 -7.63 8.97 24.04
N PRO A 150 -8.73 8.22 24.31
CA PRO A 150 -8.76 6.78 24.09
C PRO A 150 -8.55 6.44 22.60
N PRO A 151 -8.13 5.20 22.27
CA PRO A 151 -8.09 4.70 20.89
C PRO A 151 -9.39 4.99 20.15
N GLN A 152 -9.29 5.60 18.96
CA GLN A 152 -10.43 5.81 18.09
C GLN A 152 -10.16 5.18 16.74
N PHE A 153 -10.96 4.19 16.41
CA PHE A 153 -10.94 3.54 15.11
C PHE A 153 -12.11 4.03 14.27
N THR A 154 -11.85 4.33 13.01
CA THR A 154 -12.82 4.81 12.05
C THR A 154 -12.62 4.16 10.67
N LEU A 155 -13.70 4.12 9.90
CA LEU A 155 -13.68 3.75 8.48
C LEU A 155 -13.83 4.96 7.57
N ASP A 156 -13.86 6.18 8.14
CA ASP A 156 -14.11 7.39 7.37
C ASP A 156 -13.00 7.67 6.36
N ASN A 157 -11.75 7.30 6.67
CA ASN A 157 -10.64 7.38 5.71
C ASN A 157 -10.93 6.55 4.46
N TYR A 158 -11.42 5.32 4.62
CA TYR A 158 -11.82 4.47 3.49
C TYR A 158 -13.04 5.02 2.76
N ARG A 159 -14.05 5.52 3.47
CA ARG A 159 -15.23 6.16 2.85
C ARG A 159 -14.84 7.38 2.03
N ASN A 160 -13.92 8.20 2.54
CA ASN A 160 -13.41 9.39 1.85
C ASN A 160 -12.60 9.04 0.61
N VAL A 161 -11.82 7.96 0.63
CA VAL A 161 -11.06 7.48 -0.53
C VAL A 161 -11.99 6.85 -1.55
N LEU A 162 -12.80 5.87 -1.15
CA LEU A 162 -13.66 5.12 -2.07
C LEU A 162 -14.82 5.95 -2.62
N GLY A 163 -15.32 6.91 -1.85
CA GLY A 163 -16.32 7.89 -2.27
C GLY A 163 -15.73 9.12 -2.99
N GLY A 164 -14.41 9.16 -3.18
CA GLY A 164 -13.76 10.24 -3.92
C GLY A 164 -14.21 10.28 -5.38
N GLU A 165 -14.44 11.49 -5.90
CA GLU A 165 -14.86 11.70 -7.29
C GLU A 165 -13.89 10.99 -8.26
N GLY A 166 -14.44 10.17 -9.16
CA GLY A 166 -13.67 9.46 -10.19
C GLY A 166 -12.89 8.22 -9.71
N ILE A 167 -12.85 7.90 -8.41
CA ILE A 167 -12.10 6.73 -7.90
C ILE A 167 -12.71 5.41 -8.36
N GLY A 168 -14.04 5.29 -8.33
CA GLY A 168 -14.74 4.11 -8.87
C GLY A 168 -14.44 3.88 -10.35
N GLN A 169 -14.47 4.95 -11.17
CA GLN A 169 -14.10 4.87 -12.58
C GLN A 169 -12.63 4.47 -12.75
N SER A 170 -11.74 5.07 -11.96
CA SER A 170 -10.30 4.77 -12.01
C SER A 170 -9.98 3.32 -11.65
N PHE A 171 -10.77 2.73 -10.75
CA PHE A 171 -10.70 1.30 -10.41
C PHE A 171 -11.06 0.42 -11.62
N ILE A 172 -12.16 0.74 -12.32
CA ILE A 172 -12.57 0.03 -13.54
C ILE A 172 -11.55 0.22 -14.66
N ASN A 173 -11.02 1.42 -14.84
CA ASN A 173 -9.96 1.71 -15.81
C ASN A 173 -8.72 0.85 -15.52
N SER A 174 -8.27 0.79 -14.27
CA SER A 174 -7.15 -0.06 -13.85
C SER A 174 -7.40 -1.54 -14.16
N LEU A 175 -8.59 -2.07 -13.91
CA LEU A 175 -8.93 -3.46 -14.28
C LEU A 175 -8.95 -3.66 -15.81
N THR A 176 -9.49 -2.69 -16.53
CA THR A 176 -9.57 -2.67 -18.00
C THR A 176 -8.19 -2.64 -18.64
N VAL A 177 -7.20 -2.02 -17.99
CA VAL A 177 -5.78 -2.09 -18.40
C VAL A 177 -5.16 -3.41 -17.97
N THR A 178 -5.26 -3.75 -16.67
CA THR A 178 -4.47 -4.82 -16.04
C THR A 178 -4.85 -6.20 -16.53
N ILE A 179 -6.14 -6.50 -16.68
CA ILE A 179 -6.58 -7.85 -17.06
C ILE A 179 -6.13 -8.20 -18.49
N PRO A 180 -6.41 -7.41 -19.53
CA PRO A 180 -5.94 -7.71 -20.89
C PRO A 180 -4.42 -7.68 -21.00
N ALA A 181 -3.75 -6.70 -20.38
CA ALA A 181 -2.29 -6.62 -20.36
C ALA A 181 -1.61 -7.75 -19.59
N THR A 182 -2.36 -8.55 -18.81
CA THR A 182 -1.88 -9.79 -18.18
C THR A 182 -2.12 -10.99 -19.08
N VAL A 183 -3.31 -11.09 -19.68
CA VAL A 183 -3.73 -12.26 -20.46
C VAL A 183 -3.08 -12.29 -21.83
N ILE A 184 -3.07 -11.18 -22.56
CA ILE A 184 -2.58 -11.10 -23.95
C ILE A 184 -1.12 -11.58 -24.07
N PRO A 185 -0.16 -11.11 -23.23
CA PRO A 185 1.22 -11.53 -23.34
C PRO A 185 1.40 -13.01 -23.01
N ILE A 186 0.63 -13.55 -22.07
CA ILE A 186 0.66 -14.97 -21.71
C ILE A 186 0.26 -15.84 -22.89
N LEU A 187 -0.84 -15.51 -23.55
CA LEU A 187 -1.34 -16.27 -24.70
C LEU A 187 -0.31 -16.31 -25.82
N ILE A 188 0.23 -15.15 -26.17
CA ILE A 188 1.25 -15.03 -27.23
C ILE A 188 2.54 -15.74 -26.81
N ALA A 189 3.01 -15.53 -25.59
CA ALA A 189 4.25 -16.10 -25.09
C ALA A 189 4.18 -17.62 -24.93
N ALA A 190 3.03 -18.19 -24.57
CA ALA A 190 2.86 -19.64 -24.47
C ALA A 190 3.06 -20.32 -25.84
N PHE A 191 2.47 -19.77 -26.90
CA PHE A 191 2.68 -20.27 -28.26
C PHE A 191 4.15 -20.11 -28.71
N ALA A 192 4.72 -18.93 -28.53
CA ALA A 192 6.11 -18.67 -28.91
C ALA A 192 7.09 -19.55 -28.12
N ALA A 193 6.86 -19.74 -26.82
CA ALA A 193 7.68 -20.59 -25.97
C ALA A 193 7.61 -22.06 -26.38
N TYR A 194 6.42 -22.58 -26.73
CA TYR A 194 6.28 -23.93 -27.27
C TYR A 194 7.09 -24.11 -28.56
N ALA A 195 6.91 -23.21 -29.53
CA ALA A 195 7.64 -23.26 -30.79
C ALA A 195 9.16 -23.20 -30.58
N LEU A 196 9.64 -22.28 -29.73
CA LEU A 196 11.08 -22.12 -29.46
C LEU A 196 11.69 -23.21 -28.57
N ALA A 197 10.86 -24.01 -27.88
CA ALA A 197 11.31 -25.12 -27.07
C ALA A 197 11.32 -26.45 -27.85
N TRP A 198 10.29 -26.73 -28.65
CA TRP A 198 10.06 -28.07 -29.21
C TRP A 198 9.97 -28.15 -30.74
N MET A 199 9.74 -27.04 -31.45
CA MET A 199 9.69 -27.07 -32.92
C MET A 199 11.06 -26.84 -33.54
N GLU A 200 11.31 -27.47 -34.68
CA GLU A 200 12.54 -27.30 -35.46
C GLU A 200 12.24 -26.47 -36.70
N PHE A 201 12.90 -25.32 -36.83
CA PHE A 201 12.75 -24.42 -37.97
C PHE A 201 13.99 -23.51 -38.11
N PRO A 202 14.31 -23.03 -39.32
CA PRO A 202 15.47 -22.17 -39.53
C PRO A 202 15.34 -20.84 -38.77
N GLY A 203 16.44 -20.34 -38.19
CA GLY A 203 16.47 -19.06 -37.47
C GLY A 203 16.02 -19.12 -36.00
N ARG A 204 15.61 -20.29 -35.48
CA ARG A 204 15.20 -20.48 -34.07
C ARG A 204 16.21 -19.91 -33.05
N ALA A 205 17.51 -20.14 -33.25
CA ALA A 205 18.55 -19.64 -32.35
C ALA A 205 18.65 -18.10 -32.34
N ILE A 206 18.47 -17.47 -33.50
CA ILE A 206 18.48 -16.00 -33.64
C ILE A 206 17.26 -15.41 -32.93
N LEU A 207 16.08 -16.03 -33.08
CA LEU A 207 14.88 -15.59 -32.35
C LEU A 207 15.05 -15.68 -30.83
N ILE A 208 15.67 -16.75 -30.33
CA ILE A 208 15.99 -16.89 -28.89
C ILE A 208 16.95 -15.77 -28.46
N ALA A 209 18.01 -15.53 -29.23
CA ALA A 209 18.97 -14.47 -28.93
C ALA A 209 18.32 -13.08 -28.95
N LEU A 210 17.40 -12.82 -29.89
CA LEU A 210 16.62 -11.58 -29.96
C LEU A 210 15.71 -11.41 -28.75
N VAL A 211 14.96 -12.45 -28.37
CA VAL A 211 14.12 -12.44 -27.17
C VAL A 211 14.94 -12.09 -25.93
N VAL A 212 16.11 -12.72 -25.76
CA VAL A 212 17.00 -12.43 -24.63
C VAL A 212 17.56 -11.01 -24.71
N GLY A 213 17.98 -10.54 -25.89
CA GLY A 213 18.46 -9.18 -26.10
C GLY A 213 17.40 -8.11 -25.79
N LEU A 214 16.13 -8.38 -26.10
CA LEU A 214 15.01 -7.46 -25.83
C LEU A 214 14.74 -7.28 -24.32
N ILE A 215 15.12 -8.23 -23.46
CA ILE A 215 15.00 -8.08 -22.00
C ILE A 215 15.88 -6.93 -21.48
N VAL A 216 16.98 -6.64 -22.16
CA VAL A 216 17.96 -5.61 -21.75
C VAL A 216 17.48 -4.20 -22.12
N VAL A 217 16.47 -4.07 -22.99
CA VAL A 217 15.99 -2.77 -23.47
C VAL A 217 15.40 -1.97 -22.31
N PRO A 218 15.94 -0.76 -22.02
CA PRO A 218 15.42 0.07 -20.95
C PRO A 218 14.05 0.63 -21.34
N LEU A 219 13.03 0.25 -20.58
CA LEU A 219 11.64 0.65 -20.79
C LEU A 219 11.53 2.17 -20.96
N GLN A 220 12.10 2.95 -20.04
CA GLN A 220 11.95 4.41 -19.99
C GLN A 220 12.48 5.11 -21.25
N MET A 221 13.57 4.62 -21.86
CA MET A 221 14.14 5.21 -23.07
C MET A 221 13.31 4.91 -24.33
N SER A 222 12.56 3.81 -24.31
CA SER A 222 11.81 3.32 -25.47
C SER A 222 10.35 3.79 -25.51
N LEU A 223 9.79 4.28 -24.41
CA LEU A 223 8.38 4.67 -24.32
C LEU A 223 7.98 5.72 -25.36
N ILE A 224 8.71 6.84 -25.45
CA ILE A 224 8.36 7.93 -26.36
C ILE A 224 8.51 7.52 -27.84
N PRO A 225 9.61 6.87 -28.27
CA PRO A 225 9.70 6.31 -29.62
C PRO A 225 8.55 5.35 -29.95
N LEU A 226 8.21 4.42 -29.05
CA LEU A 226 7.13 3.45 -29.28
C LEU A 226 5.75 4.13 -29.36
N LEU A 227 5.50 5.15 -28.53
CA LEU A 227 4.27 5.92 -28.60
C LEU A 227 4.15 6.66 -29.94
N ARG A 228 5.25 7.21 -30.48
CA ARG A 228 5.25 7.84 -31.80
C ARG A 228 4.89 6.84 -32.90
N ILE A 229 5.55 5.68 -32.92
CA ILE A 229 5.25 4.60 -33.87
C ILE A 229 3.80 4.15 -33.75
N TYR A 230 3.29 3.95 -32.53
CA TYR A 230 1.90 3.58 -32.29
C TYR A 230 0.92 4.61 -32.86
N ASN A 231 1.18 5.91 -32.66
CA ASN A 231 0.32 6.97 -33.16
C ASN A 231 0.40 7.10 -34.69
N GLU A 232 1.59 6.96 -35.29
CA GLU A 232 1.77 6.98 -36.74
C GLU A 232 1.00 5.83 -37.40
N ILE A 233 1.14 4.60 -36.88
CA ILE A 233 0.38 3.45 -37.35
C ILE A 233 -1.12 3.67 -37.10
N GLY A 234 -1.50 4.15 -35.92
CA GLY A 234 -2.89 4.43 -35.57
C GLY A 234 -3.56 5.38 -36.55
N GLN A 235 -2.87 6.45 -36.95
CA GLN A 235 -3.38 7.39 -37.96
C GLN A 235 -3.68 6.72 -39.31
N LEU A 236 -2.87 5.75 -39.74
CA LEU A 236 -3.12 5.00 -40.98
C LEU A 236 -4.41 4.16 -40.92
N PHE A 237 -4.77 3.69 -39.73
CA PHE A 237 -5.96 2.86 -39.50
C PHE A 237 -7.14 3.63 -38.90
N GLY A 238 -7.05 4.96 -38.77
CA GLY A 238 -8.10 5.79 -38.17
C GLY A 238 -8.28 5.58 -36.65
N VAL A 239 -7.26 5.05 -35.97
CA VAL A 239 -7.25 4.83 -34.52
C VAL A 239 -6.68 6.05 -33.81
N SER A 240 -7.41 6.57 -32.81
CA SER A 240 -6.97 7.68 -31.98
C SER A 240 -5.75 7.33 -31.12
N SER A 241 -4.98 8.35 -30.72
CA SER A 241 -3.95 8.18 -29.70
C SER A 241 -4.57 7.99 -28.32
N LYS A 242 -3.77 7.50 -27.37
CA LYS A 242 -4.15 7.34 -25.96
C LYS A 242 -5.38 6.43 -25.73
N THR A 243 -5.33 5.20 -26.22
CA THR A 243 -6.45 4.25 -26.13
C THR A 243 -6.07 3.00 -25.33
N TYR A 244 -7.08 2.27 -24.84
CA TYR A 244 -6.88 1.00 -24.17
C TYR A 244 -6.05 -0.02 -24.98
N PRO A 245 -6.30 -0.23 -26.29
CA PRO A 245 -5.43 -1.06 -27.11
C PRO A 245 -3.97 -0.61 -27.12
N GLY A 246 -3.70 0.70 -27.15
CA GLY A 246 -2.33 1.23 -27.13
C GLY A 246 -1.56 0.82 -25.88
N ILE A 247 -2.18 0.95 -24.70
CA ILE A 247 -1.56 0.53 -23.44
C ILE A 247 -1.47 -0.99 -23.28
N TRP A 248 -2.42 -1.77 -23.80
CA TRP A 248 -2.32 -3.23 -23.83
C TRP A 248 -1.15 -3.70 -24.68
N LEU A 249 -0.97 -3.10 -25.87
CA LEU A 249 0.14 -3.39 -26.76
C LEU A 249 1.48 -3.00 -26.14
N ALA A 250 1.56 -1.84 -25.47
CA ALA A 250 2.77 -1.42 -24.78
C ALA A 250 3.19 -2.42 -23.70
N HIS A 251 2.29 -2.77 -22.77
CA HIS A 251 2.59 -3.76 -21.73
C HIS A 251 2.88 -5.15 -22.30
N THR A 252 2.27 -5.50 -23.42
CA THR A 252 2.56 -6.75 -24.13
C THR A 252 3.96 -6.74 -24.73
N ALA A 253 4.33 -5.69 -25.45
CA ALA A 253 5.65 -5.57 -26.07
C ALA A 253 6.79 -5.70 -25.03
N PHE A 254 6.65 -5.07 -23.86
CA PHE A 254 7.64 -5.16 -22.79
C PHE A 254 7.57 -6.45 -21.97
N GLY A 255 6.38 -7.00 -21.76
CA GLY A 255 6.21 -8.25 -21.00
C GLY A 255 6.63 -9.50 -21.77
N LEU A 256 6.49 -9.49 -23.10
CA LEU A 256 6.72 -10.65 -23.96
C LEU A 256 8.13 -11.25 -23.87
N PRO A 257 9.24 -10.49 -23.91
CA PRO A 257 10.58 -11.05 -23.85
C PRO A 257 10.80 -11.92 -22.60
N LEU A 258 10.42 -11.41 -21.44
CA LEU A 258 10.51 -12.14 -20.18
C LEU A 258 9.54 -13.33 -20.14
N ALA A 259 8.30 -13.15 -20.62
CA ALA A 259 7.30 -14.21 -20.68
C ALA A 259 7.78 -15.40 -21.52
N ILE A 260 8.25 -15.13 -22.75
CA ILE A 260 8.75 -16.14 -23.68
C ILE A 260 9.95 -16.84 -23.07
N TYR A 261 10.91 -16.08 -22.50
CA TYR A 261 12.10 -16.66 -21.88
C TYR A 261 11.76 -17.61 -20.73
N LEU A 262 10.93 -17.18 -19.77
CA LEU A 262 10.55 -17.98 -18.61
C LEU A 262 9.74 -19.21 -19.01
N LEU A 263 8.72 -19.03 -19.85
CA LEU A 263 7.87 -20.13 -20.30
C LEU A 263 8.66 -21.13 -21.15
N ARG A 264 9.55 -20.67 -22.03
CA ARG A 264 10.41 -21.55 -22.82
C ARG A 264 11.29 -22.41 -21.92
N ASN A 265 11.93 -21.81 -20.92
CA ASN A 265 12.80 -22.53 -20.00
C ASN A 265 12.05 -23.60 -19.20
N TYR A 266 10.83 -23.29 -18.75
CA TYR A 266 9.96 -24.27 -18.09
C TYR A 266 9.52 -25.38 -19.04
N ILE A 267 8.96 -25.01 -20.21
CA ILE A 267 8.43 -25.93 -21.21
C ILE A 267 9.51 -26.86 -21.75
N SER A 268 10.75 -26.39 -21.88
CA SER A 268 11.90 -27.22 -22.30
C SER A 268 12.29 -28.28 -21.26
N GLY A 269 11.88 -28.10 -20.00
CA GLY A 269 12.14 -29.04 -18.91
C GLY A 269 11.08 -30.14 -18.76
N LEU A 270 10.00 -30.09 -19.55
CA LEU A 270 8.96 -31.11 -19.55
C LEU A 270 9.50 -32.46 -20.10
N PRO A 271 8.99 -33.61 -19.61
CA PRO A 271 9.44 -34.93 -20.08
C PRO A 271 9.23 -35.08 -21.60
N LYS A 272 10.31 -35.39 -22.32
CA LYS A 272 10.28 -35.53 -23.79
C LYS A 272 9.42 -36.69 -24.24
N GLU A 273 9.41 -37.75 -23.45
CA GLU A 273 8.78 -39.03 -23.74
C GLU A 273 7.26 -38.88 -23.93
N ILE A 274 6.62 -37.99 -23.16
CA ILE A 274 5.17 -37.72 -23.25
C ILE A 274 4.83 -37.07 -24.60
N ILE A 275 5.68 -36.16 -25.06
CA ILE A 275 5.47 -35.39 -26.30
C ILE A 275 5.79 -36.26 -27.52
N GLU A 276 6.86 -37.05 -27.45
CA GLU A 276 7.23 -38.01 -28.48
C GLU A 276 6.16 -39.10 -28.65
N SER A 277 5.63 -39.64 -27.55
CA SER A 277 4.51 -40.60 -27.59
C SER A 277 3.27 -40.00 -28.26
N ALA A 278 2.88 -38.77 -27.89
CA ALA A 278 1.74 -38.10 -28.51
C ALA A 278 1.93 -37.87 -30.01
N ARG A 279 3.16 -37.57 -30.45
CA ARG A 279 3.50 -37.43 -31.87
C ARG A 279 3.45 -38.78 -32.61
N VAL A 280 3.86 -39.87 -31.96
CA VAL A 280 3.71 -41.25 -32.49
C VAL A 280 2.23 -41.64 -32.62
N ASP A 281 1.39 -41.20 -31.68
CA ASP A 281 -0.07 -41.38 -31.72
C ASP A 281 -0.78 -40.46 -32.75
N GLY A 282 -0.02 -39.68 -33.53
CA GLY A 282 -0.53 -38.83 -34.60
C GLY A 282 -1.13 -37.49 -34.15
N ALA A 283 -0.89 -37.07 -32.91
CA ALA A 283 -1.34 -35.77 -32.42
C ALA A 283 -0.64 -34.63 -33.17
N SER A 284 -1.41 -33.61 -33.58
CA SER A 284 -0.84 -32.40 -34.17
C SER A 284 -0.09 -31.56 -33.14
N ASP A 285 0.80 -30.66 -33.58
CA ASP A 285 1.47 -29.71 -32.68
C ASP A 285 0.47 -28.85 -31.89
N PHE A 286 -0.69 -28.53 -32.48
CA PHE A 286 -1.76 -27.81 -31.79
C PHE A 286 -2.44 -28.68 -30.71
N ASP A 287 -2.69 -29.96 -31.01
CA ASP A 287 -3.22 -30.91 -30.02
C ASP A 287 -2.25 -31.08 -28.84
N ILE A 288 -0.96 -31.28 -29.13
CA ILE A 288 0.09 -31.40 -28.12
C ILE A 288 0.14 -30.12 -27.28
N PHE A 289 0.12 -28.94 -27.91
CA PHE A 289 0.13 -27.67 -27.22
C PHE A 289 -1.05 -27.51 -26.25
N VAL A 290 -2.29 -27.66 -26.74
CA VAL A 290 -3.49 -27.39 -25.93
C VAL A 290 -3.74 -28.48 -24.89
N LYS A 291 -3.56 -29.76 -25.23
CA LYS A 291 -3.93 -30.89 -24.37
C LYS A 291 -2.82 -31.33 -23.41
N ILE A 292 -1.55 -31.05 -23.73
CA ILE A 292 -0.40 -31.52 -22.94
C ILE A 292 0.40 -30.34 -22.38
N ILE A 293 0.94 -29.48 -23.25
CA ILE A 293 1.88 -28.44 -22.83
C ILE A 293 1.19 -27.40 -21.94
N LEU A 294 0.01 -26.90 -22.33
CA LEU A 294 -0.69 -25.85 -21.61
C LEU A 294 -1.10 -26.29 -20.19
N PRO A 295 -1.71 -27.48 -19.96
CA PRO A 295 -2.00 -27.98 -18.62
C PRO A 295 -0.75 -28.22 -17.76
N LEU A 296 0.32 -28.79 -18.33
CA LEU A 296 1.57 -29.06 -17.60
C LEU A 296 2.33 -27.75 -17.26
N SER A 297 2.13 -26.72 -18.07
CA SER A 297 2.73 -25.40 -17.89
C SER A 297 1.91 -24.45 -17.03
N PHE A 298 0.72 -24.88 -16.56
CA PHE A 298 -0.16 -24.05 -15.74
C PHE A 298 0.54 -23.42 -14.52
N PRO A 299 1.43 -24.12 -13.77
CA PRO A 299 2.19 -23.50 -12.68
C PRO A 299 3.06 -22.32 -13.14
N ALA A 300 3.74 -22.45 -14.29
CA ALA A 300 4.60 -21.40 -14.85
C ALA A 300 3.77 -20.24 -15.38
N LEU A 301 2.66 -20.52 -16.07
CA LEU A 301 1.72 -19.52 -16.57
C LEU A 301 1.11 -18.71 -15.42
N ALA A 302 0.67 -19.37 -14.35
CA ALA A 302 0.15 -18.70 -13.15
C ALA A 302 1.22 -17.84 -12.47
N SER A 303 2.47 -18.31 -12.42
CA SER A 303 3.57 -17.53 -11.84
C SER A 303 3.85 -16.26 -12.64
N PHE A 304 3.93 -16.36 -13.98
CA PHE A 304 4.10 -15.18 -14.82
C PHE A 304 2.88 -14.26 -14.74
N ALA A 305 1.66 -14.80 -14.69
CA ALA A 305 0.43 -14.00 -14.53
C ALA A 305 0.46 -13.13 -13.28
N ILE A 306 0.93 -13.67 -12.15
CA ILE A 306 1.10 -12.88 -10.92
C ILE A 306 2.09 -11.73 -11.17
N PHE A 307 3.28 -12.01 -11.70
CA PHE A 307 4.28 -10.96 -11.93
C PHE A 307 3.80 -9.88 -12.90
N GLN A 308 3.18 -10.28 -14.01
CA GLN A 308 2.64 -9.37 -15.02
C GLN A 308 1.48 -8.53 -14.44
N PHE A 309 0.56 -9.15 -13.71
CA PHE A 309 -0.54 -8.45 -13.05
C PHE A 309 -0.02 -7.42 -12.05
N LEU A 310 0.92 -7.82 -11.18
CA LEU A 310 1.52 -6.92 -10.19
C LEU A 310 2.25 -5.76 -10.85
N TRP A 311 2.97 -6.01 -11.94
CA TRP A 311 3.66 -4.96 -12.67
C TRP A 311 2.66 -3.96 -13.28
N VAL A 312 1.68 -4.44 -14.05
CA VAL A 312 0.71 -3.56 -14.73
C VAL A 312 -0.19 -2.82 -13.73
N TRP A 313 -0.64 -3.48 -12.65
CA TRP A 313 -1.49 -2.86 -11.64
C TRP A 313 -0.81 -1.66 -10.95
N ASN A 314 0.50 -1.76 -10.74
CA ASN A 314 1.29 -0.71 -10.11
C ASN A 314 1.87 0.29 -11.11
N ASP A 315 1.74 0.05 -12.42
CA ASP A 315 2.35 0.92 -13.43
C ASP A 315 1.62 2.27 -13.52
N LEU A 316 2.37 3.33 -13.26
CA LEU A 316 1.93 4.71 -13.45
C LEU A 316 2.44 5.29 -14.77
N LEU A 317 3.66 4.91 -15.18
CA LEU A 317 4.37 5.60 -16.25
C LEU A 317 3.83 5.27 -17.64
N ILE A 318 3.67 3.98 -17.96
CA ILE A 318 3.06 3.55 -19.24
C ILE A 318 1.61 4.02 -19.27
N ALA A 319 0.89 3.95 -18.14
CA ALA A 319 -0.48 4.47 -18.03
C ALA A 319 -0.58 5.95 -18.45
N MET A 320 0.22 6.82 -17.86
CA MET A 320 0.20 8.26 -18.18
C MET A 320 0.60 8.55 -19.63
N VAL A 321 1.51 7.75 -20.21
CA VAL A 321 2.01 7.97 -21.58
C VAL A 321 1.04 7.42 -22.65
N PHE A 322 0.51 6.21 -22.47
CA PHE A 322 -0.27 5.49 -23.49
C PHE A 322 -1.77 5.54 -23.30
N LEU A 323 -2.28 5.91 -22.13
CA LEU A 323 -3.71 6.07 -21.86
C LEU A 323 -4.07 7.51 -21.47
N GLY A 324 -3.12 8.22 -20.86
CA GLY A 324 -3.26 9.64 -20.53
C GLY A 324 -3.68 9.88 -19.08
N THR A 325 -4.08 11.13 -18.81
CA THR A 325 -4.42 11.63 -17.47
C THR A 325 -5.82 12.23 -17.40
N ASP A 326 -6.62 12.02 -18.45
CA ASP A 326 -7.99 12.51 -18.50
C ASP A 326 -8.86 11.74 -17.50
N LYS A 327 -9.83 12.41 -16.87
CA LYS A 327 -10.63 11.83 -15.77
C LYS A 327 -11.28 10.50 -16.14
N ASP A 328 -11.71 10.34 -17.39
CA ASP A 328 -12.44 9.15 -17.86
C ASP A 328 -11.52 7.93 -18.07
N HIS A 329 -10.20 8.16 -18.21
CA HIS A 329 -9.21 7.11 -18.51
C HIS A 329 -8.10 7.01 -17.45
N LEU A 330 -8.20 7.79 -16.38
CA LEU A 330 -7.23 7.79 -15.30
C LEU A 330 -7.22 6.43 -14.59
N VAL A 331 -6.05 5.83 -14.41
CA VAL A 331 -5.88 4.58 -13.64
C VAL A 331 -5.85 4.87 -12.14
N LEU A 332 -6.23 3.90 -11.32
CA LEU A 332 -6.30 4.02 -9.85
C LEU A 332 -5.00 4.54 -9.25
N THR A 333 -3.84 4.03 -9.67
CA THR A 333 -2.52 4.47 -9.18
C THR A 333 -2.30 5.97 -9.42
N ALA A 334 -2.72 6.49 -10.57
CA ALA A 334 -2.64 7.90 -10.92
C ALA A 334 -3.65 8.74 -10.14
N ALA A 335 -4.88 8.26 -10.01
CA ALA A 335 -5.94 8.94 -9.26
C ALA A 335 -5.58 9.10 -7.77
N LEU A 336 -5.06 8.03 -7.15
CA LEU A 336 -4.60 8.07 -5.77
C LEU A 336 -3.36 8.95 -5.60
N ASN A 337 -2.45 8.99 -6.58
CA ASN A 337 -1.32 9.92 -6.57
C ASN A 337 -1.79 11.39 -6.61
N ALA A 338 -2.80 11.70 -7.42
CA ALA A 338 -3.39 13.04 -7.51
C ALA A 338 -4.09 13.49 -6.20
N LEU A 339 -4.66 12.55 -5.43
CA LEU A 339 -5.21 12.84 -4.09
C LEU A 339 -4.13 13.31 -3.11
N LEU A 340 -2.89 12.85 -3.27
CA LEU A 340 -1.76 13.26 -2.42
C LEU A 340 -1.31 14.70 -2.74
N GLY A 341 -1.16 15.02 -4.02
CA GLY A 341 -0.69 16.34 -4.47
C GLY A 341 -1.69 17.47 -4.20
N SER A 342 -2.99 17.19 -4.29
CA SER A 342 -4.04 18.20 -4.09
C SER A 342 -4.41 18.46 -2.63
N ARG A 343 -4.11 17.53 -1.71
CA ARG A 343 -4.58 17.59 -0.31
C ARG A 343 -3.51 17.89 0.74
N GLY A 344 -2.24 18.10 0.34
CA GLY A 344 -1.14 18.79 1.08
C GLY A 344 -0.95 18.60 2.60
N GLY A 345 -1.64 17.67 3.26
CA GLY A 345 -1.80 17.63 4.72
C GLY A 345 -2.75 16.55 5.28
N ASN A 346 -3.49 15.82 4.44
CA ASN A 346 -4.38 14.73 4.88
C ASN A 346 -3.67 13.36 4.79
N TRP A 347 -2.72 13.11 5.69
CA TRP A 347 -1.94 11.86 5.78
C TRP A 347 -2.81 10.60 5.97
N GLU A 348 -3.97 10.77 6.60
CA GLU A 348 -4.98 9.72 6.79
C GLU A 348 -5.50 9.16 5.46
N ILE A 349 -5.61 10.00 4.43
CA ILE A 349 -6.04 9.60 3.09
C ILE A 349 -4.95 8.77 2.42
N LEU A 350 -3.67 9.16 2.55
CA LEU A 350 -2.54 8.45 1.96
C LEU A 350 -2.50 6.99 2.41
N THR A 351 -2.65 6.73 3.71
CA THR A 351 -2.56 5.36 4.24
C THR A 351 -3.75 4.50 3.80
N ALA A 352 -4.96 5.05 3.77
CA ALA A 352 -6.14 4.35 3.24
C ALA A 352 -6.01 4.08 1.74
N SER A 353 -5.57 5.06 0.95
CA SER A 353 -5.28 4.91 -0.49
C SER A 353 -4.24 3.82 -0.75
N ALA A 354 -3.11 3.83 -0.03
CA ALA A 354 -2.06 2.84 -0.16
C ALA A 354 -2.58 1.42 0.12
N PHE A 355 -3.42 1.26 1.15
CA PHE A 355 -4.02 -0.02 1.47
C PHE A 355 -5.01 -0.50 0.39
N VAL A 356 -5.86 0.39 -0.13
CA VAL A 356 -6.79 0.08 -1.24
C VAL A 356 -6.03 -0.39 -2.49
N THR A 357 -4.87 0.19 -2.79
CA THR A 357 -4.05 -0.26 -3.92
C THR A 357 -3.44 -1.64 -3.69
N ILE A 358 -2.97 -1.94 -2.47
CA ILE A 358 -2.26 -3.18 -2.14
C ILE A 358 -3.21 -4.38 -1.98
N ILE A 359 -4.45 -4.17 -1.53
CA ILE A 359 -5.35 -5.30 -1.25
C ILE A 359 -5.69 -6.12 -2.50
N ILE A 360 -5.80 -5.48 -3.67
CA ILE A 360 -6.12 -6.18 -4.93
C ILE A 360 -4.97 -7.13 -5.37
N PRO A 361 -3.71 -6.67 -5.51
CA PRO A 361 -2.53 -7.51 -5.63
C PRO A 361 -2.49 -8.69 -4.66
N LEU A 362 -2.77 -8.46 -3.37
CA LEU A 362 -2.76 -9.52 -2.36
C LEU A 362 -3.84 -10.57 -2.63
N LEU A 363 -5.06 -10.17 -2.99
CA LEU A 363 -6.14 -11.10 -3.33
C LEU A 363 -5.77 -11.95 -4.56
N VAL A 364 -5.18 -11.34 -5.60
CA VAL A 364 -4.73 -12.07 -6.79
C VAL A 364 -3.60 -13.02 -6.43
N PHE A 365 -2.60 -12.57 -5.66
CA PHE A 365 -1.51 -13.41 -5.19
C PHE A 365 -2.02 -14.59 -4.38
N PHE A 366 -2.83 -14.37 -3.35
CA PHE A 366 -3.36 -15.46 -2.51
C PHE A 366 -4.31 -16.39 -3.26
N GLY A 367 -5.01 -15.90 -4.29
CA GLY A 367 -5.82 -16.73 -5.19
C GLY A 367 -4.98 -17.65 -6.08
N LEU A 368 -3.80 -17.17 -6.52
CA LEU A 368 -2.93 -17.89 -7.46
C LEU A 368 -1.73 -18.61 -6.81
N GLN A 369 -1.38 -18.30 -5.55
CA GLN A 369 -0.19 -18.82 -4.84
C GLN A 369 -0.11 -20.35 -4.83
N ARG A 370 -1.26 -21.04 -4.80
CA ARG A 370 -1.34 -22.50 -4.78
C ARG A 370 -0.72 -23.15 -6.02
N TYR A 371 -0.65 -22.41 -7.12
CA TYR A 371 -0.02 -22.85 -8.36
C TYR A 371 1.49 -22.60 -8.36
N LEU A 372 1.95 -21.56 -7.66
CA LEU A 372 3.37 -21.24 -7.50
C LEU A 372 4.13 -22.33 -6.73
N VAL A 373 3.52 -22.82 -5.63
CA VAL A 373 4.11 -23.87 -4.77
C VAL A 373 4.28 -25.20 -5.51
N ARG A 374 3.38 -25.53 -6.45
CA ARG A 374 3.48 -26.76 -7.26
C ARG A 374 4.61 -26.70 -8.29
N GLY A 375 4.88 -25.52 -8.86
CA GLY A 375 5.96 -25.34 -9.84
C GLY A 375 7.37 -25.50 -9.26
N LEU A 376 7.58 -25.03 -8.02
CA LEU A 376 8.88 -25.16 -7.33
C LEU A 376 9.21 -26.60 -6.91
N LEU A 377 8.19 -27.40 -6.55
CA LEU A 377 8.38 -28.78 -6.09
C LEU A 377 8.64 -29.76 -7.24
N ALA A 378 8.09 -29.51 -8.43
CA ALA A 378 8.31 -30.35 -9.61
C ALA A 378 9.76 -30.31 -10.12
N GLY A 379 10.48 -29.21 -9.91
CA GLY A 379 11.89 -29.06 -10.28
C GLY A 379 12.88 -29.67 -9.28
N SER A 380 12.47 -29.95 -8.03
CA SER A 380 13.36 -30.38 -6.95
C SER A 380 13.49 -31.90 -6.81
N VAL A 381 12.59 -32.69 -7.40
CA VAL A 381 12.59 -34.16 -7.32
C VAL A 381 13.58 -34.85 -8.26
N LYS A 382 14.39 -34.11 -9.04
CA LYS A 382 15.42 -34.69 -9.94
C LYS A 382 16.86 -34.65 -9.41
N GLY A 383 17.07 -34.31 -8.14
CA GLY A 383 18.41 -34.18 -7.54
C GLY A 383 18.65 -34.97 -6.25
N GLY A 384 17.84 -35.99 -5.96
CA GLY A 384 17.97 -36.84 -4.78
C GLY A 384 18.25 -38.29 -5.13
#